data_AF-A0A956BJ80-F1
#
_entry.id   AF-A0A956BJ80-F1
#
_cell.length_a   1.000
_cell.length_b   1.000
_cell.length_c   1.000
_cell.angle_alpha   90.00
_cell.angle_beta   90.00
_cell.angle_gamma   90.00
#
_symmetry.space_group_name_H-M   'P 1'
#
loop_
_entity.id
_entity.type
_entity.pdbx_description
1 polymer ?
#
loop_
_entity_poly.entity_id
_entity_poly.type
_entity_poly.pdbx_seq_one_letter_code
_entity_poly.pdbx_strand_id
1 'polypeptide(L)'
;MSNHWHAVLWDRDGEIAEFARTLHRQTARCIGAHLGRDQQVWEAKPYSAIPLHTPEDTLAKIAYTLGNPCRHHAVDQIRSWPGVSIGPVEGLAKVYCATRPLKYFSKKSRTVPALRSLQLIKPPTLAHLSDQEYCTQVAELCRETELEWQHYRKTRGLRVQGRKAVLSAKPGVIPRSEDSPNLLNPKLIARDKELKAQLLEEHRAWVSWY
;
A
#
# COMPACT_ATOMS: atom_id res chain seq x y z
N MET A 1 0.88 -6.19 -4.10
CA MET A 1 -0.28 -5.73 -4.89
C MET A 1 -1.21 -6.86 -5.39
N SER A 2 -0.75 -8.07 -5.77
CA SER A 2 -1.66 -9.20 -6.07
C SER A 2 -1.87 -10.18 -4.90
N ASN A 3 -0.97 -10.16 -3.90
CA ASN A 3 -0.97 -11.04 -2.73
C ASN A 3 -0.71 -10.30 -1.39
N HIS A 4 -0.59 -8.97 -1.43
CA HIS A 4 -0.41 -8.08 -0.28
C HIS A 4 -0.82 -6.65 -0.69
N TRP A 5 -1.06 -5.77 0.28
CA TRP A 5 -1.40 -4.37 0.06
C TRP A 5 -0.38 -3.43 0.72
N HIS A 6 -0.29 -2.20 0.21
CA HIS A 6 0.53 -1.12 0.78
C HIS A 6 -0.37 0.11 0.94
N ALA A 7 -0.12 0.90 1.98
CA ALA A 7 -0.72 2.22 2.14
C ALA A 7 0.23 3.16 2.87
N VAL A 8 0.08 4.44 2.59
CA VAL A 8 0.62 5.53 3.40
C VAL A 8 -0.55 6.15 4.14
N LEU A 9 -0.48 6.12 5.47
CA LEU A 9 -1.57 6.52 6.35
C LEU A 9 -1.06 7.55 7.34
N TRP A 10 -1.90 8.53 7.67
CA TRP A 10 -1.68 9.41 8.81
C TRP A 10 -2.53 8.89 9.97
N ASP A 11 -1.85 8.37 10.99
CA ASP A 11 -2.48 7.93 12.23
C ASP A 11 -2.56 9.12 13.20
N ARG A 12 -3.70 9.81 13.19
CA ARG A 12 -3.91 11.01 14.01
C ARG A 12 -4.04 10.68 15.50
N ASP A 13 -4.69 9.56 15.80
CA ASP A 13 -5.14 9.21 17.15
C ASP A 13 -4.29 8.09 17.78
N GLY A 14 -3.29 7.57 17.06
CA GLY A 14 -2.42 6.49 17.54
C GLY A 14 -3.07 5.11 17.50
N GLU A 15 -4.07 4.92 16.64
CA GLU A 15 -4.92 3.73 16.58
C GLU A 15 -4.61 2.82 15.36
N ILE A 16 -3.43 2.94 14.75
CA ILE A 16 -3.08 2.19 13.54
C ILE A 16 -3.25 0.67 13.69
N ALA A 17 -3.01 0.13 14.89
CA ALA A 17 -3.20 -1.29 15.19
C ALA A 17 -4.68 -1.70 15.13
N GLU A 18 -5.59 -0.89 15.70
CA GLU A 18 -7.02 -1.14 15.67
C GLU A 18 -7.61 -0.96 14.26
N PHE A 19 -7.11 0.04 13.54
CA PHE A 19 -7.39 0.23 12.12
C PHE A 19 -6.99 -1.02 11.32
N ALA A 20 -5.73 -1.47 11.43
CA ALA A 20 -5.21 -2.62 10.70
C ALA A 20 -5.99 -3.90 11.04
N ARG A 21 -6.24 -4.15 12.33
CA ARG A 21 -7.04 -5.28 12.80
C ARG A 21 -8.44 -5.28 12.19
N THR A 22 -9.10 -4.12 12.14
CA THR A 22 -10.44 -3.99 11.58
C THR A 22 -10.45 -4.15 10.06
N LEU A 23 -9.53 -3.48 9.35
CA LEU A 23 -9.38 -3.60 7.90
C LEU A 23 -9.11 -5.05 7.49
N HIS A 24 -8.15 -5.71 8.13
CA HIS A 24 -7.79 -7.10 7.83
C HIS A 24 -8.94 -8.05 8.13
N ARG A 25 -9.59 -7.92 9.29
CA ARG A 25 -10.75 -8.75 9.65
C ARG A 25 -11.88 -8.62 8.64
N GLN A 26 -12.27 -7.40 8.27
CA GLN A 26 -13.38 -7.18 7.34
C GLN A 26 -13.04 -7.65 5.93
N THR A 27 -11.80 -7.41 5.48
CA THR A 27 -11.33 -7.85 4.17
C THR A 27 -11.30 -9.39 4.09
N ALA A 28 -10.78 -10.08 5.12
CA ALA A 28 -10.75 -11.53 5.16
C ALA A 28 -12.15 -12.14 5.10
N ARG A 29 -13.10 -11.58 5.86
CA ARG A 29 -14.52 -11.99 5.84
C ARG A 29 -15.18 -11.78 4.49
N CYS A 30 -14.93 -10.63 3.85
CA CYS A 30 -15.46 -10.34 2.51
C CYS A 30 -14.86 -11.26 1.45
N ILE A 31 -13.55 -11.55 1.51
CA ILE A 31 -12.87 -12.47 0.60
C ILE A 31 -13.39 -13.90 0.81
N GLY A 32 -13.49 -14.36 2.06
CA GLY A 32 -14.02 -15.69 2.39
C GLY A 32 -15.44 -15.89 1.88
N ALA A 33 -16.35 -14.93 2.13
CA ALA A 33 -17.70 -14.95 1.57
C ALA A 33 -17.72 -14.87 0.04
N HIS A 34 -16.77 -14.15 -0.57
CA HIS A 34 -16.68 -14.07 -2.02
C HIS A 34 -16.24 -15.38 -2.67
N LEU A 35 -15.29 -16.07 -2.05
CA LEU A 35 -14.68 -17.31 -2.54
C LEU A 35 -15.37 -18.59 -2.05
N GLY A 36 -16.30 -18.48 -1.10
CA GLY A 36 -16.93 -19.63 -0.45
C GLY A 36 -15.94 -20.43 0.41
N ARG A 37 -15.01 -19.74 1.09
CA ARG A 37 -13.96 -20.35 1.93
C ARG A 37 -13.90 -19.70 3.30
N ASP A 38 -13.48 -20.47 4.29
CA ASP A 38 -13.29 -20.08 5.69
C ASP A 38 -11.80 -20.08 6.12
N GLN A 39 -10.90 -20.25 5.16
CA GLN A 39 -9.46 -20.31 5.37
C GLN A 39 -8.85 -18.94 5.70
N GLN A 40 -7.66 -18.98 6.30
CA GLN A 40 -6.83 -17.82 6.58
C GLN A 40 -6.48 -17.06 5.29
N VAL A 41 -6.76 -15.75 5.27
CA VAL A 41 -6.49 -14.86 4.13
C VAL A 41 -5.15 -14.12 4.28
N TRP A 42 -4.83 -13.70 5.51
CA TRP A 42 -3.61 -12.97 5.82
C TRP A 42 -2.55 -13.92 6.37
N GLU A 43 -1.29 -13.66 6.09
CA GLU A 43 -0.20 -14.41 6.74
C GLU A 43 -0.27 -14.28 8.27
N ALA A 44 0.17 -15.30 9.01
CA ALA A 44 0.18 -15.27 10.48
C ALA A 44 1.20 -14.28 11.06
N LYS A 45 2.04 -13.68 10.21
CA LYS A 45 3.02 -12.67 10.60
C LYS A 45 2.32 -11.34 10.91
N PRO A 46 2.86 -10.54 11.86
CA PRO A 46 2.41 -9.18 12.08
C PRO A 46 2.47 -8.34 10.79
N TYR A 47 1.58 -7.36 10.66
CA TYR A 47 1.68 -6.37 9.61
C TYR A 47 2.94 -5.51 9.80
N SER A 48 3.49 -4.98 8.71
CA SER A 48 4.56 -3.98 8.79
C SER A 48 3.94 -2.59 8.79
N ALA A 49 4.21 -1.83 9.84
CA ALA A 49 4.03 -0.37 9.88
C ALA A 49 5.38 0.26 10.18
N ILE A 50 5.73 1.24 9.37
CA ILE A 50 7.02 1.92 9.44
C ILE A 50 6.73 3.41 9.47
N PRO A 51 7.13 4.13 10.53
CA PRO A 51 6.96 5.57 10.57
C PRO A 51 7.77 6.25 9.45
N LEU A 52 7.20 7.31 8.88
CA LEU A 52 7.83 8.12 7.83
C LEU A 52 8.18 9.47 8.45
N HIS A 53 9.47 9.68 8.70
CA HIS A 53 9.92 10.81 9.52
C HIS A 53 10.17 12.08 8.71
N THR A 54 10.49 11.96 7.41
CA THR A 54 10.83 13.12 6.57
C THR A 54 9.86 13.30 5.39
N PRO A 55 9.80 14.51 4.81
CA PRO A 55 9.15 14.75 3.52
C PRO A 55 9.57 13.76 2.42
N GLU A 56 10.87 13.53 2.30
CA GLU A 56 11.48 12.72 1.25
C GLU A 56 11.10 11.24 1.41
N ASP A 57 11.13 10.74 2.65
CA ASP A 57 10.67 9.39 2.95
C ASP A 57 9.18 9.23 2.65
N THR A 58 8.38 10.25 2.96
CA THR A 58 6.94 10.27 2.69
C THR A 58 6.65 10.20 1.19
N LEU A 59 7.23 11.11 0.39
CA LEU A 59 7.06 11.13 -1.06
C LEU A 59 7.56 9.83 -1.70
N ALA A 60 8.72 9.35 -1.27
CA ALA A 60 9.29 8.09 -1.76
C ALA A 60 8.37 6.90 -1.47
N LYS A 61 7.77 6.84 -0.28
CA LYS A 61 6.87 5.74 0.10
C LYS A 61 5.54 5.80 -0.64
N ILE A 62 5.02 6.99 -0.92
CA ILE A 62 3.82 7.19 -1.76
C ILE A 62 4.11 6.67 -3.18
N ALA A 63 5.20 7.13 -3.79
CA ALA A 63 5.60 6.68 -5.13
C ALA A 63 5.88 5.17 -5.19
N TYR A 64 6.54 4.63 -4.17
CA TYR A 64 6.75 3.18 -4.04
C TYR A 64 5.41 2.41 -3.99
N THR A 65 4.45 2.91 -3.21
CA THR A 65 3.12 2.29 -3.04
C THR A 65 2.37 2.25 -4.36
N LEU A 66 2.31 3.38 -5.07
CA LEU A 66 1.63 3.50 -6.37
C LEU A 66 2.37 2.74 -7.48
N GLY A 67 3.70 2.79 -7.49
CA GLY A 67 4.57 2.15 -8.47
C GLY A 67 4.76 0.64 -8.28
N ASN A 68 4.36 0.09 -7.13
CA ASN A 68 4.57 -1.33 -6.80
C ASN A 68 4.09 -2.32 -7.89
N PRO A 69 2.94 -2.13 -8.57
CA PRO A 69 2.55 -2.97 -9.70
C PRO A 69 3.57 -3.02 -10.85
N CYS A 70 4.23 -1.89 -11.17
CA CYS A 70 5.27 -1.83 -12.19
C CYS A 70 6.55 -2.52 -11.73
N ARG A 71 6.91 -2.37 -10.44
CA ARG A 71 8.07 -3.04 -9.82
C ARG A 71 7.96 -4.56 -9.87
N HIS A 72 6.76 -5.09 -9.68
CA HIS A 72 6.49 -6.54 -9.79
C HIS A 72 6.23 -7.02 -11.22
N HIS A 73 6.49 -6.18 -12.22
CA HIS A 73 6.26 -6.49 -13.64
C HIS A 73 4.81 -6.91 -13.92
N ALA A 74 3.84 -6.51 -13.10
CA ALA A 74 2.45 -6.86 -13.31
C ALA A 74 1.86 -6.05 -14.48
N VAL A 75 2.20 -4.77 -14.54
CA VAL A 75 1.76 -3.81 -15.56
C VAL A 75 2.88 -2.86 -15.95
N ASP A 76 2.76 -2.26 -17.14
CA ASP A 76 3.79 -1.37 -17.68
C ASP A 76 3.71 0.07 -17.14
N GLN A 77 2.48 0.49 -16.83
CA GLN A 77 2.13 1.80 -16.27
C GLN A 77 1.23 1.61 -15.06
N ILE A 78 1.36 2.47 -14.05
CA ILE A 78 0.61 2.45 -12.80
C ILE A 78 -0.89 2.48 -13.07
N ARG A 79 -1.34 3.35 -13.99
CA ARG A 79 -2.76 3.46 -14.40
C ARG A 79 -3.34 2.18 -15.01
N SER A 80 -2.49 1.25 -15.47
CA SER A 80 -2.94 -0.01 -16.06
C SER A 80 -3.24 -1.08 -15.01
N TRP A 81 -2.90 -0.85 -13.74
CA TRP A 81 -3.19 -1.76 -12.64
C TRP A 81 -4.71 -1.98 -12.49
N PRO A 82 -5.20 -3.23 -12.55
CA PRO A 82 -6.64 -3.50 -12.46
C PRO A 82 -7.17 -3.59 -11.04
N GLY A 83 -6.30 -3.65 -10.02
CA GLY A 83 -6.71 -3.69 -8.62
C GLY A 83 -6.95 -2.30 -8.05
N VAL A 84 -7.24 -2.25 -6.74
CA VAL A 84 -7.39 -0.96 -6.04
C VAL A 84 -6.08 -0.19 -6.08
N SER A 85 -6.15 1.05 -6.56
CA SER A 85 -5.09 2.05 -6.50
C SER A 85 -5.72 3.41 -6.27
N ILE A 86 -5.32 4.06 -5.18
CA ILE A 86 -5.85 5.35 -4.72
C ILE A 86 -4.62 6.22 -4.44
N GLY A 87 -4.56 7.40 -5.07
CA GLY A 87 -3.42 8.30 -4.92
C GLY A 87 -3.72 9.72 -5.38
N PRO A 88 -2.82 10.67 -5.10
CA PRO A 88 -2.99 12.09 -5.43
C PRO A 88 -2.61 12.42 -6.88
N VAL A 89 -2.30 11.43 -7.73
CA VAL A 89 -1.87 11.65 -9.13
C VAL A 89 -2.96 12.36 -9.95
N GLU A 90 -4.23 12.12 -9.61
CA GLU A 90 -5.38 12.80 -10.22
C GLU A 90 -5.85 14.03 -9.40
N GLY A 91 -5.05 14.46 -8.42
CA GLY A 91 -5.36 15.56 -7.52
C GLY A 91 -6.05 15.16 -6.21
N LEU A 92 -5.91 16.01 -5.19
CA LEU A 92 -6.54 15.84 -3.87
C LEU A 92 -8.04 16.13 -3.83
N ALA A 93 -8.58 16.82 -4.85
CA ALA A 93 -10.01 17.08 -4.96
C ALA A 93 -10.83 15.81 -5.29
N LYS A 94 -10.17 14.74 -5.75
CA LYS A 94 -10.84 13.49 -6.10
C LYS A 94 -11.41 12.81 -4.86
N VAL A 95 -12.71 12.52 -4.90
CA VAL A 95 -13.42 11.73 -3.89
C VAL A 95 -13.61 10.31 -4.41
N TYR A 96 -13.15 9.34 -3.64
CA TYR A 96 -13.27 7.92 -3.94
C TYR A 96 -14.51 7.35 -3.27
N CYS A 97 -15.39 6.71 -4.03
CA CYS A 97 -16.62 6.12 -3.52
C CYS A 97 -16.55 4.59 -3.55
N ALA A 98 -16.93 3.95 -2.44
CA ALA A 98 -17.05 2.51 -2.34
C ALA A 98 -18.44 2.12 -1.85
N THR A 99 -19.01 1.09 -2.48
CA THR A 99 -20.28 0.49 -2.05
C THR A 99 -20.03 -0.67 -1.11
N ARG A 100 -21.01 -0.93 -0.24
CA ARG A 100 -20.95 -2.06 0.69
C ARG A 100 -20.87 -3.40 -0.06
N PRO A 101 -19.90 -4.28 0.27
CA PRO A 101 -19.86 -5.63 -0.28
C PRO A 101 -21.14 -6.42 0.02
N LEU A 102 -21.76 -6.96 -1.04
CA LEU A 102 -23.09 -7.58 -0.96
C LEU A 102 -23.09 -9.02 -0.43
N LYS A 103 -21.95 -9.72 -0.49
CA LYS A 103 -21.85 -11.14 -0.13
C LYS A 103 -21.70 -11.38 1.38
N TYR A 104 -20.96 -10.51 2.08
CA TYR A 104 -20.71 -10.67 3.52
C TYR A 104 -21.63 -9.81 4.39
N PHE A 105 -21.87 -8.56 4.01
CA PHE A 105 -22.68 -7.66 4.82
C PHE A 105 -24.16 -7.76 4.46
N SER A 106 -25.02 -7.77 5.49
CA SER A 106 -26.46 -7.64 5.30
C SER A 106 -26.79 -6.33 4.58
N LYS A 107 -27.75 -6.39 3.64
CA LYS A 107 -28.33 -5.20 2.99
C LYS A 107 -28.95 -4.23 4.01
N LYS A 108 -29.41 -4.75 5.15
CA LYS A 108 -29.99 -3.98 6.26
C LYS A 108 -28.98 -3.60 7.35
N SER A 109 -27.67 -3.78 7.12
CA SER A 109 -26.64 -3.41 8.10
C SER A 109 -26.77 -1.92 8.47
N ARG A 110 -26.82 -1.66 9.78
CA ARG A 110 -26.81 -0.31 10.36
C ARG A 110 -25.40 0.19 10.66
N THR A 111 -24.45 -0.72 10.83
CA THR A 111 -23.04 -0.41 11.18
C THR A 111 -22.16 -0.23 9.95
N VAL A 112 -22.50 -0.89 8.85
CA VAL A 112 -21.80 -0.75 7.56
C VAL A 112 -22.77 -0.11 6.56
N PRO A 113 -22.57 1.17 6.22
CA PRO A 113 -23.46 1.92 5.33
C PRO A 113 -23.37 1.46 3.88
N ALA A 114 -24.35 1.85 3.07
CA ALA A 114 -24.44 1.42 1.66
C ALA A 114 -23.34 2.04 0.78
N LEU A 115 -22.97 3.29 1.07
CA LEU A 115 -21.99 4.08 0.35
C LEU A 115 -21.06 4.74 1.36
N ARG A 116 -19.76 4.75 1.06
CA ARG A 116 -18.75 5.54 1.75
C ARG A 116 -17.88 6.28 0.75
N SER A 117 -17.61 7.53 1.05
CA SER A 117 -16.63 8.35 0.37
C SER A 117 -15.33 8.41 1.16
N LEU A 118 -14.22 8.53 0.45
CA LEU A 118 -12.88 8.74 0.98
C LEU A 118 -12.26 9.89 0.19
N GLN A 119 -11.80 10.91 0.90
CA GLN A 119 -10.98 11.97 0.32
C GLN A 119 -9.55 11.80 0.82
N LEU A 120 -8.59 11.99 -0.09
CA LEU A 120 -7.19 12.02 0.29
C LEU A 120 -6.83 13.37 0.88
N ILE A 121 -5.87 13.35 1.78
CA ILE A 121 -5.28 14.54 2.39
C ILE A 121 -3.78 14.52 2.16
N LYS A 122 -3.17 15.71 2.13
CA LYS A 122 -1.72 15.84 2.12
C LYS A 122 -1.16 15.42 3.49
N PRO A 123 -0.15 14.53 3.54
CA PRO A 123 0.50 14.17 4.80
C PRO A 123 1.06 15.39 5.54
N PRO A 124 1.03 15.43 6.88
CA PRO A 124 1.59 16.55 7.65
C PRO A 124 3.07 16.82 7.40
N THR A 125 3.85 15.77 7.11
CA THR A 125 5.27 15.89 6.73
C THR A 125 5.48 16.73 5.46
N LEU A 126 4.44 16.86 4.63
CA LEU A 126 4.45 17.63 3.38
C LEU A 126 3.68 18.95 3.50
N ALA A 127 3.42 19.44 4.71
CA ALA A 127 2.69 20.69 4.94
C ALA A 127 3.34 21.93 4.32
N HIS A 128 4.67 21.90 4.09
CA HIS A 128 5.42 22.97 3.45
C HIS A 128 5.17 23.10 1.93
N LEU A 129 4.57 22.09 1.30
CA LEU A 129 4.18 22.14 -0.12
C LEU A 129 2.74 22.64 -0.25
N SER A 130 2.42 23.34 -1.33
CA SER A 130 1.04 23.48 -1.78
C SER A 130 0.45 22.13 -2.23
N ASP A 131 -0.87 22.03 -2.30
CA ASP A 131 -1.53 20.81 -2.78
C ASP A 131 -1.16 20.49 -4.23
N GLN A 132 -0.97 21.53 -5.05
CA GLN A 132 -0.54 21.38 -6.43
C GLN A 132 0.90 20.87 -6.52
N GLU A 133 1.84 21.46 -5.77
CA GLU A 133 3.23 21.00 -5.73
C GLU A 133 3.32 19.55 -5.26
N TYR A 134 2.57 19.18 -4.22
CA TYR A 134 2.50 17.81 -3.73
C TYR A 134 2.01 16.83 -4.82
N CYS A 135 0.90 17.15 -5.49
CA CYS A 135 0.36 16.27 -6.54
C CYS A 135 1.34 16.14 -7.71
N THR A 136 1.96 17.24 -8.12
CA THR A 136 2.98 17.27 -9.19
C THR A 136 4.19 16.42 -8.83
N GLN A 137 4.77 16.60 -7.65
CA GLN A 137 5.94 15.82 -7.22
C GLN A 137 5.63 14.32 -7.14
N VAL A 138 4.44 13.94 -6.64
CA VAL A 138 4.04 12.52 -6.64
C VAL A 138 3.87 11.98 -8.06
N ALA A 139 3.27 12.76 -8.97
CA ALA A 139 3.11 12.34 -10.37
C ALA A 139 4.46 12.18 -11.08
N GLU A 140 5.43 13.06 -10.83
CA GLU A 140 6.79 12.98 -11.37
C GLU A 140 7.52 11.74 -10.87
N LEU A 141 7.51 11.48 -9.56
CA LEU A 141 8.12 10.28 -8.97
C LEU A 141 7.46 8.99 -9.48
N CYS A 142 6.14 9.00 -9.69
CA CYS A 142 5.42 7.89 -10.31
C CYS A 142 5.91 7.63 -11.75
N ARG A 143 6.05 8.69 -12.56
CA ARG A 143 6.56 8.60 -13.93
C ARG A 143 8.00 8.11 -13.97
N GLU A 144 8.86 8.58 -13.08
CA GLU A 144 10.24 8.10 -12.94
C GLU A 144 10.29 6.61 -12.60
N THR A 145 9.44 6.17 -11.67
CA THR A 145 9.31 4.74 -11.32
C THR A 145 8.85 3.91 -12.52
N GLU A 146 7.89 4.39 -13.31
CA GLU A 146 7.47 3.69 -14.53
C GLU A 146 8.63 3.53 -15.52
N LEU A 147 9.37 4.61 -15.79
CA LEU A 147 10.51 4.61 -16.71
C LEU A 147 11.66 3.72 -16.23
N GLU A 148 12.00 3.78 -14.94
CA GLU A 148 13.03 2.93 -14.32
C GLU A 148 12.72 1.45 -14.59
N TRP A 149 11.50 1.02 -14.30
CA TRP A 149 11.13 -0.38 -14.41
C TRP A 149 10.88 -0.82 -15.85
N GLN A 150 10.48 0.09 -16.75
CA GLN A 150 10.47 -0.16 -18.20
C GLN A 150 11.89 -0.40 -18.72
N HIS A 151 12.84 0.45 -18.34
CA HIS A 151 14.24 0.30 -18.71
C HIS A 151 14.83 -1.01 -18.16
N TYR A 152 14.61 -1.30 -16.87
CA TYR A 152 15.02 -2.55 -16.23
C TYR A 152 14.48 -3.78 -16.98
N ARG A 153 13.20 -3.77 -17.37
CA ARG A 153 12.61 -4.86 -18.15
C ARG A 153 13.29 -5.01 -19.51
N LYS A 154 13.50 -3.90 -20.21
CA LYS A 154 14.15 -3.89 -21.54
C LYS A 154 15.57 -4.46 -21.49
N THR A 155 16.38 -4.07 -20.51
CA THR A 155 17.76 -4.55 -20.36
C THR A 155 17.86 -6.02 -19.95
N ARG A 156 16.85 -6.54 -19.26
CA ARG A 156 16.79 -7.94 -18.79
C ARG A 156 15.95 -8.87 -19.69
N GLY A 157 15.36 -8.36 -20.77
CA GLY A 157 14.46 -9.14 -21.64
C GLY A 157 13.16 -9.60 -20.95
N LEU A 158 12.75 -8.92 -19.88
CA LEU A 158 11.55 -9.26 -19.11
C LEU A 158 10.30 -8.63 -19.75
N ARG A 159 9.15 -9.30 -19.59
CA ARG A 159 7.86 -8.80 -20.03
C ARG A 159 6.94 -8.56 -18.84
N VAL A 160 5.97 -7.67 -19.01
CA VAL A 160 4.90 -7.51 -18.03
C VAL A 160 3.91 -8.68 -18.12
N GLN A 161 3.29 -9.05 -17.00
CA GLN A 161 2.22 -10.05 -16.97
C GLN A 161 1.02 -9.57 -17.80
N GLY A 162 0.66 -8.29 -17.65
CA GLY A 162 -0.46 -7.66 -18.33
C GLY A 162 -1.79 -7.82 -17.60
N ARG A 163 -2.70 -6.88 -17.84
CA ARG A 163 -3.99 -6.76 -17.14
C ARG A 163 -4.80 -8.07 -17.12
N LYS A 164 -4.88 -8.76 -18.26
CA LYS A 164 -5.64 -10.01 -18.40
C LYS A 164 -5.08 -11.12 -17.49
N ALA A 165 -3.76 -11.30 -17.47
CA ALA A 165 -3.10 -12.30 -16.64
C ALA A 165 -3.32 -12.00 -15.14
N VAL A 166 -3.14 -10.74 -14.73
CA VAL A 166 -3.36 -10.28 -13.35
C VAL A 166 -4.79 -10.58 -12.89
N LEU A 167 -5.80 -10.27 -13.70
CA LEU A 167 -7.21 -10.53 -13.39
C LEU A 167 -7.56 -12.02 -13.37
N SER A 168 -6.86 -12.84 -14.16
CA SER A 168 -7.07 -14.29 -14.22
C SER A 168 -6.36 -15.08 -13.11
N ALA A 169 -5.62 -14.40 -12.23
CA ALA A 169 -4.89 -15.03 -11.14
C ALA A 169 -5.86 -15.81 -10.23
N LYS A 170 -5.55 -17.10 -10.01
CA LYS A 170 -6.38 -17.97 -9.18
C LYS A 170 -6.10 -17.73 -7.69
N PRO A 171 -7.14 -17.58 -6.85
CA PRO A 171 -6.97 -17.53 -5.41
C PRO A 171 -6.28 -18.79 -4.86
N GLY A 172 -5.35 -18.60 -3.90
CA GLY A 172 -4.61 -19.69 -3.27
C GLY A 172 -3.36 -20.16 -4.02
N VAL A 173 -3.00 -19.52 -5.13
CA VAL A 173 -1.69 -19.74 -5.77
C VAL A 173 -0.62 -19.02 -4.96
N ILE A 174 0.30 -19.79 -4.39
CA ILE A 174 1.47 -19.27 -3.70
C ILE A 174 2.59 -19.09 -4.74
N PRO A 175 3.22 -17.90 -4.83
CA PRO A 175 4.38 -17.71 -5.68
C PRO A 175 5.49 -18.72 -5.36
N ARG A 176 6.11 -19.32 -6.38
CA ARG A 176 7.21 -20.29 -6.21
C ARG A 176 8.57 -19.63 -5.90
N SER A 177 8.60 -18.33 -5.61
CA SER A 177 9.85 -17.71 -5.18
C SER A 177 10.24 -18.29 -3.83
N GLU A 178 11.47 -18.77 -3.71
CA GLU A 178 12.07 -19.03 -2.39
C GLU A 178 11.91 -17.75 -1.57
N ASP A 179 11.21 -17.86 -0.44
CA ASP A 179 11.26 -16.81 0.58
C ASP A 179 12.74 -16.64 0.91
N SER A 180 13.36 -15.56 0.43
CA SER A 180 14.71 -15.24 0.87
C SER A 180 14.65 -15.10 2.38
N PRO A 181 15.32 -15.98 3.15
CA PRO A 181 15.24 -15.96 4.62
C PRO A 181 15.76 -14.63 5.21
N ASN A 182 16.40 -13.80 4.38
CA ASN A 182 16.90 -12.46 4.68
C ASN A 182 15.98 -11.33 4.18
N LEU A 183 14.66 -11.54 4.12
CA LEU A 183 13.73 -10.42 3.98
C LEU A 183 13.82 -9.58 5.26
N LEU A 184 14.65 -8.52 5.19
CA LEU A 184 14.67 -7.45 6.17
C LEU A 184 13.20 -7.10 6.48
N ASN A 185 12.82 -7.18 7.76
CA ASN A 185 11.59 -6.57 8.24
C ASN A 185 12.00 -5.18 8.77
N PRO A 186 12.12 -4.17 7.89
CA PRO A 186 12.57 -2.86 8.31
C PRO A 186 11.58 -2.31 9.33
N LYS A 187 12.04 -2.13 10.57
CA LYS A 187 11.27 -1.46 11.62
C LYS A 187 11.31 0.07 11.47
N LEU A 188 12.30 0.57 10.73
CA LEU A 188 12.55 1.99 10.49
C LEU A 188 13.02 2.21 9.05
N ILE A 189 12.56 3.32 8.46
CA ILE A 189 13.04 3.85 7.18
C ILE A 189 13.43 5.30 7.44
N ALA A 190 14.67 5.62 7.09
CA ALA A 190 15.14 6.99 6.91
C ALA A 190 16.20 6.98 5.80
N ARG A 191 16.07 7.92 4.86
CA ARG A 191 17.10 8.17 3.83
C ARG A 191 18.36 8.81 4.43
N ASP A 192 18.18 9.68 5.40
CA ASP A 192 19.26 10.29 6.17
C ASP A 192 19.87 9.25 7.14
N LYS A 193 21.19 9.07 7.07
CA LYS A 193 21.93 8.09 7.87
C LYS A 193 22.00 8.47 9.35
N GLU A 194 22.13 9.76 9.67
CA GLU A 194 22.24 10.23 11.04
C GLU A 194 20.89 10.11 11.74
N LEU A 195 19.83 10.58 11.08
CA LEU A 195 18.46 10.39 11.56
C LEU A 195 18.12 8.91 11.74
N LYS A 196 18.54 8.05 10.79
CA LYS A 196 18.33 6.61 10.91
C LYS A 196 19.00 6.02 12.16
N ALA A 197 20.22 6.46 12.48
CA ALA A 197 20.94 5.99 13.66
C ALA A 197 20.22 6.42 14.95
N GLN A 198 19.81 7.69 15.03
CA GLN A 198 19.05 8.22 16.16
C GLN A 198 17.75 7.45 16.39
N LEU A 199 16.93 7.27 15.34
CA LEU A 199 15.67 6.54 15.43
C LEU A 199 15.85 5.09 15.87
N LEU A 200 16.95 4.45 15.45
CA LEU A 200 17.29 3.09 15.88
C LEU A 200 17.61 3.04 17.37
N GLU A 201 18.29 4.05 17.90
CA GLU A 201 18.58 4.17 19.33
C GLU A 201 17.31 4.41 20.15
N GLU A 202 16.46 5.35 19.73
CA GLU A 202 15.15 5.62 20.35
C GLU A 202 14.26 4.38 20.36
N HIS A 203 14.18 3.65 19.25
CA HIS A 203 13.41 2.41 19.16
C HIS A 203 13.97 1.32 20.09
N ARG A 204 15.30 1.19 20.21
CA ARG A 204 15.92 0.23 21.14
C ARG A 204 15.60 0.58 22.59
N ALA A 205 15.67 1.86 22.95
CA ALA A 205 15.31 2.34 24.27
C ALA A 205 13.84 2.05 24.60
N TRP A 206 12.93 2.33 23.67
CA TRP A 206 11.50 2.03 23.83
C TRP A 206 11.23 0.53 24.02
N VAL A 207 11.85 -0.34 23.20
CA VAL A 207 11.71 -1.80 23.35
C VAL A 207 12.26 -2.29 24.68
N SER A 208 13.35 -1.70 25.18
CA SER A 208 13.94 -2.11 26.47
C SER A 208 13.11 -1.69 27.69
N TRP A 209 12.23 -0.71 27.53
CA TRP A 209 11.37 -0.18 28.59
C TRP A 209 10.08 -0.99 28.77
N TYR A 210 9.67 -1.75 27.74
CA TYR A 210 8.46 -2.57 27.70
C TYR A 210 8.76 -4.04 28.04
#